data_AF-A0A353YG60-F1
#
_entry.id   AF-A0A353YG60-F1
#
_cell.length_a   1.000
_cell.length_b   1.000
_cell.length_c   1.000
_cell.angle_alpha   90.00
_cell.angle_beta   90.00
_cell.angle_gamma   90.00
#
_symmetry.space_group_name_H-M   'P 1'
#
loop_
_entity.id
_entity.type
_entity.pdbx_description
1 polymer ?
#
loop_
_entity_poly.entity_id
_entity_poly.type
_entity_poly.pdbx_seq_one_letter_code
_entity_poly.pdbx_strand_id
1 'polypeptide(L)' 'MAEVTILQVVPRLDTGGSEQATLEIAEALTRAGASALVATEGGRLATAIR' A
#
# COMPACT_ATOMS: atom_id res chain seq x y z
N MET A 1 17.46 14.66 1.04
CA MET A 1 17.13 13.58 0.08
C MET A 1 15.79 13.94 -0.54
N ALA A 2 15.61 13.78 -1.85
CA ALA A 2 14.29 13.98 -2.45
C ALA A 2 13.32 12.95 -1.86
N GLU A 3 12.08 13.38 -1.58
CA GLU A 3 11.03 12.50 -1.09
C GLU A 3 10.73 11.43 -2.15
N VAL A 4 10.86 10.16 -1.79
CA VAL A 4 10.59 9.04 -2.71
C VAL A 4 9.10 8.74 -2.67
N THR A 5 8.47 8.64 -3.84
CA THR A 5 7.09 8.18 -3.98
C THR A 5 7.05 6.81 -4.63
N ILE A 6 6.32 5.87 -4.03
CA ILE A 6 6.14 4.51 -4.58
C ILE A 6 4.65 4.24 -4.79
N LEU A 7 4.30 3.79 -6.00
CA LEU A 7 2.96 3.32 -6.35
C LEU A 7 2.94 1.80 -6.41
N GLN A 8 2.06 1.19 -5.61
CA GLN A 8 1.71 -0.22 -5.70
C GLN A 8 0.40 -0.37 -6.49
N VAL A 9 0.39 -1.20 -7.53
CA VAL A 9 -0.81 -1.51 -8.31
C VAL A 9 -1.25 -2.92 -7.96
N VAL A 10 -2.38 -3.03 -7.28
CA VAL A 10 -2.91 -4.30 -6.77
C VAL A 10 -4.40 -4.35 -7.09
N PRO A 11 -4.85 -5.22 -8.03
CA PRO A 11 -6.22 -5.19 -8.52
C PRO A 11 -7.27 -5.24 -7.41
N ARG A 12 -7.08 -6.10 -6.40
CA ARG A 12 -7.98 -6.20 -5.24
C ARG A 12 -7.20 -6.35 -3.93
N LEU A 13 -7.65 -5.67 -2.89
CA LEU A 13 -7.16 -5.79 -1.51
C LEU A 13 -8.12 -6.63 -0.68
N ASP A 14 -8.15 -7.95 -0.92
CA ASP A 14 -8.98 -8.89 -0.16
C ASP A 14 -8.24 -9.51 1.03
N THR A 15 -7.80 -10.75 0.98
CA THR A 15 -7.14 -11.42 2.13
C THR A 15 -6.03 -12.38 1.71
N GLY A 16 -5.50 -12.23 0.50
CA GLY A 16 -4.32 -12.99 0.07
C GLY A 16 -3.03 -12.42 0.67
N GLY A 17 -1.95 -13.21 0.56
CA GLY A 17 -0.65 -12.82 1.11
C GLY A 17 -0.03 -11.60 0.41
N SER A 18 -0.32 -11.41 -0.88
CA SER A 18 0.16 -10.24 -1.63
C SER A 18 -0.53 -8.95 -1.17
N GLU A 19 -1.79 -9.03 -0.79
CA GLU A 19 -2.59 -7.92 -0.29
C GLU A 19 -2.14 -7.51 1.11
N GLN A 20 -1.83 -8.47 1.98
CA GLN A 20 -1.22 -8.18 3.29
C GLN A 20 0.15 -7.51 3.13
N ALA A 21 1.01 -8.04 2.24
CA ALA A 21 2.30 -7.44 1.94
C ALA A 21 2.16 -5.99 1.43
N THR A 22 1.11 -5.70 0.65
CA THR A 22 0.83 -4.33 0.17
C THR A 22 0.61 -3.35 1.31
N LEU A 23 -0.15 -3.77 2.34
CA LEU A 23 -0.37 -2.96 3.54
C LEU A 23 0.94 -2.76 4.33
N GLU A 24 1.68 -3.85 4.56
CA GLU A 24 2.93 -3.82 5.33
C GLU A 24 3.99 -2.93 4.67
N ILE A 25 4.10 -3.00 3.33
CA ILE A 25 5.02 -2.17 2.56
C ILE A 25 4.58 -0.71 2.60
N ALA A 26 3.29 -0.42 2.39
CA ALA A 26 2.79 0.96 2.44
C ALA A 26 3.04 1.61 3.81
N GLU A 27 2.83 0.86 4.89
CA GLU A 27 3.10 1.31 6.25
C GLU A 27 4.61 1.52 6.48
N ALA A 28 5.45 0.59 6.01
CA ALA A 28 6.89 0.71 6.13
C ALA A 28 7.46 1.92 5.39
N LEU A 29 6.96 2.20 4.18
CA LEU A 29 7.32 3.38 3.39
C LEU A 29 6.92 4.68 4.09
N THR A 30 5.69 4.73 4.62
CA THR A 30 5.21 5.90 5.37
C THR A 30 6.07 6.16 6.60
N ARG A 31 6.43 5.11 7.38
CA ARG A 31 7.34 5.23 8.52
C ARG A 31 8.75 5.68 8.13
N ALA A 32 9.19 5.36 6.91
CA ALA A 32 10.48 5.79 6.39
C ALA A 32 10.46 7.24 5.83
N GLY A 33 9.33 7.93 5.88
CA GLY A 33 9.17 9.28 5.33
C GLY A 33 9.03 9.31 3.81
N ALA A 34 8.65 8.19 3.19
CA ALA A 34 8.31 8.11 1.78
C ALA A 34 6.79 8.27 1.57
N SER A 35 6.40 8.77 0.41
CA SER A 35 5.01 8.82 -0.02
C SER A 35 4.60 7.46 -0.60
N ALA A 36 3.61 6.80 0.00
CA ALA A 36 3.10 5.51 -0.44
C ALA A 36 1.72 5.66 -1.09
N LEU A 37 1.58 5.20 -2.33
CA LEU A 37 0.32 5.20 -3.07
C LEU A 37 -0.08 3.75 -3.37
N VAL A 38 -1.38 3.46 -3.28
CA VAL A 38 -1.96 2.17 -3.66
C VAL A 38 -3.11 2.40 -4.63
N ALA A 39 -2.98 1.88 -5.85
CA ALA A 39 -4.05 1.83 -6.83
C ALA A 39 -4.71 0.45 -6.80
N THR A 40 -6.02 0.43 -6.57
CA THR A 40 -6.82 -0.80 -6.43
C THR A 40 -8.27 -0.56 -6.82
N GLU A 41 -8.97 -1.63 -7.21
CA GLU A 41 -10.44 -1.62 -7.38
C GLU A 41 -11.16 -1.76 -6.02
N GLY A 42 -10.41 -1.85 -4.92
CA GLY A 42 -10.92 -1.96 -3.55
C GLY A 42 -10.82 -3.37 -3.00
N GLY A 43 -11.58 -3.66 -1.95
CA GLY A 43 -11.57 -4.94 -1.25
C GLY A 43 -11.69 -4.78 0.25
N ARG A 44 -11.78 -5.89 0.97
CA ARG A 44 -12.01 -5.89 2.43
C ARG A 44 -10.92 -5.17 3.21
N LEU A 45 -9.68 -5.20 2.73
CA LEU A 45 -8.53 -4.56 3.36
C LEU A 45 -8.27 -3.13 2.87
N ALA A 46 -9.01 -2.63 1.88
CA ALA A 46 -8.77 -1.29 1.32
C ALA A 46 -8.91 -0.17 2.37
N THR A 47 -9.74 -0.38 3.40
CA THR A 47 -9.92 0.58 4.50
C THR A 47 -8.72 0.67 5.45
N ALA A 48 -7.76 -0.25 5.34
CA ALA A 48 -6.52 -0.22 6.13
C ALA A 48 -5.44 0.68 5.50
N ILE A 49 -5.59 1.05 4.22
CA ILE A 49 -4.74 2.06 3.58
C ILE A 49 -5.26 3.45 3.97
N ARG A 50 -4.35 4.33 4.40
CA ARG A 50 -4.63 5.73 4.77
C ARG A 50 -3.90 6.69 3.87
#